data_AF-A0A931KVR3-F1
#
_entry.id   AF-A0A931KVR3-F1
#
_cell.length_a   1.000
_cell.length_b   1.000
_cell.length_c   1.000
_cell.angle_alpha   90.00
_cell.angle_beta   90.00
_cell.angle_gamma   90.00
#
_symmetry.space_group_name_H-M   'P 1'
#
loop_
_entity.id
_entity.type
_entity.pdbx_description
1 polymer ?
#
loop_
_entity_poly.entity_id
_entity_poly.type
_entity_poly.pdbx_seq_one_letter_code
_entity_poly.pdbx_strand_id
1 'polypeptide(L)'
;LLDYGTRQYLPGPLREHVVHRDPICRRPGCTRRAQEMDHALPYPEGASDTANCGGLCSRCHQVKTAGHATIEDSAADGSGTWVTRWRQRIRIPAPSVLEPPPPRTPSVARPASPGVAPARPDAAGPSDPGPGEVTRDGDPPERPPF
;
A
#
# COMPACT_ATOMS: atom_id res chain seq x y z
N LEU A 1 11.23 -22.91 0.54
CA LEU A 1 11.31 -21.58 1.18
C LEU A 1 12.13 -20.66 0.27
N LEU A 2 11.71 -19.40 0.05
CA LEU A 2 12.52 -18.45 -0.73
C LEU A 2 13.52 -17.76 0.20
N ASP A 3 14.81 -17.87 -0.13
CA ASP A 3 15.92 -17.31 0.64
C ASP A 3 17.00 -16.78 -0.32
N TYR A 4 17.27 -15.49 -0.22
CA TYR A 4 18.29 -14.79 -1.01
C TYR A 4 19.47 -14.33 -0.14
N GLY A 5 19.47 -14.70 1.14
CA GLY A 5 20.47 -14.32 2.13
C GLY A 5 20.67 -12.81 2.20
N THR A 6 21.90 -12.42 2.46
CA THR A 6 22.34 -11.02 2.52
C THR A 6 22.99 -10.57 1.20
N ARG A 7 22.66 -11.24 0.09
CA ARG A 7 23.22 -10.94 -1.25
C ARG A 7 22.35 -9.98 -2.05
N GLN A 8 21.05 -9.92 -1.74
CA GLN A 8 20.08 -9.13 -2.49
C GLN A 8 19.07 -8.50 -1.53
N TYR A 9 18.87 -7.19 -1.63
CA TYR A 9 18.01 -6.44 -0.71
C TYR A 9 16.51 -6.67 -0.96
N LEU A 10 16.02 -6.54 -2.19
CA LEU A 10 14.58 -6.67 -2.52
C LEU A 10 14.36 -7.56 -3.76
N PRO A 11 14.55 -8.88 -3.67
CA PRO A 11 14.34 -9.79 -4.78
C PRO A 11 12.87 -9.75 -5.25
N GLY A 12 12.65 -9.56 -6.55
CA GLY A 12 11.30 -9.50 -7.15
C GLY A 12 10.41 -10.69 -6.79
N PRO A 13 10.87 -11.95 -6.95
CA PRO A 13 10.05 -13.12 -6.62
C PRO A 13 9.73 -13.24 -5.13
N LEU A 14 10.64 -12.83 -4.23
CA LEU A 14 10.36 -12.79 -2.80
C LEU A 14 9.27 -11.76 -2.48
N ARG A 15 9.37 -10.56 -3.09
CA ARG A 15 8.36 -9.51 -2.93
C ARG A 15 6.98 -9.98 -3.38
N GLU A 16 6.90 -10.61 -4.54
CA GLU A 16 5.64 -11.17 -5.06
C GLU A 16 5.06 -12.20 -4.09
N HIS A 17 5.88 -13.17 -3.64
CA HIS A 17 5.47 -14.15 -2.64
C HIS A 17 4.93 -13.51 -1.36
N VAL A 18 5.66 -12.53 -0.80
CA VAL A 18 5.27 -11.84 0.44
C VAL A 18 3.95 -11.09 0.28
N VAL A 19 3.72 -10.40 -0.84
CA VAL A 19 2.46 -9.68 -1.10
C VAL A 19 1.28 -10.64 -1.28
N HIS A 20 1.51 -11.81 -1.90
CA HIS A 20 0.48 -12.84 -2.03
C HIS A 20 0.15 -13.52 -0.70
N ARG A 21 1.17 -13.80 0.13
CA ARG A 21 0.99 -14.37 1.47
C ARG A 21 0.31 -13.39 2.41
N ASP A 22 0.74 -12.13 2.39
CA ASP A 22 0.30 -11.06 3.29
C ASP A 22 -0.44 -9.95 2.51
N PRO A 23 -1.63 -10.21 1.92
CA PRO A 23 -2.33 -9.24 1.07
C PRO A 23 -2.86 -8.02 1.85
N ILE A 24 -2.93 -8.13 3.18
CA ILE A 24 -3.27 -7.07 4.12
C ILE A 24 -2.07 -6.82 5.02
N CYS A 25 -1.82 -5.54 5.34
CA CYS A 25 -0.76 -5.10 6.24
C CYS A 25 -0.78 -5.90 7.55
N ARG A 26 0.34 -6.59 7.85
CA ARG A 26 0.43 -7.48 9.03
C ARG A 26 0.49 -6.74 10.37
N ARG A 27 0.58 -5.40 10.40
CA ARG A 27 0.48 -4.61 11.64
C ARG A 27 -0.87 -4.90 12.33
N PRO A 28 -0.90 -5.36 13.59
CA PRO A 28 -2.13 -5.76 14.26
C PRO A 28 -3.23 -4.69 14.18
N GLY A 29 -4.40 -5.06 13.64
CA GLY A 29 -5.55 -4.16 13.45
C GLY A 29 -5.43 -3.17 12.29
N CYS A 30 -4.44 -3.28 11.40
CA CYS A 30 -4.43 -2.53 10.15
C CYS A 30 -5.23 -3.29 9.08
N THR A 31 -6.06 -2.59 8.30
CA THR A 31 -6.89 -3.19 7.25
C THR A 31 -6.47 -2.76 5.83
N ARG A 32 -5.38 -2.00 5.70
CA ARG A 32 -4.88 -1.55 4.38
C ARG A 32 -4.16 -2.68 3.67
N ARG A 33 -4.17 -2.65 2.32
CA ARG A 33 -3.34 -3.54 1.49
C ARG A 33 -1.86 -3.39 1.82
N ALA A 34 -1.13 -4.50 1.82
CA ALA A 34 0.32 -4.46 1.79
C ALA A 34 0.78 -3.92 0.43
N GLN A 35 1.79 -3.05 0.45
CA GLN A 35 2.39 -2.45 -0.75
C GLN A 35 3.90 -2.68 -0.76
N GLU A 36 4.46 -2.95 0.40
CA GLU A 36 5.90 -3.04 0.65
C GLU A 36 6.21 -4.38 1.30
N MET A 37 7.33 -4.96 0.87
CA MET A 37 7.99 -6.07 1.54
C MET A 37 8.93 -5.47 2.57
N ASP A 38 8.66 -5.71 3.85
CA ASP A 38 9.41 -5.17 4.98
C ASP A 38 10.22 -6.27 5.67
N HIS A 39 11.51 -6.01 5.90
CA HIS A 39 12.38 -6.89 6.69
C HIS A 39 12.20 -6.64 8.18
N ALA A 40 11.91 -7.67 8.98
CA ALA A 40 11.81 -7.57 10.44
C ALA A 40 13.14 -7.13 11.06
N LEU A 41 14.24 -7.81 10.71
CA LEU A 41 15.62 -7.38 10.92
C LEU A 41 16.12 -6.72 9.63
N PRO A 42 16.50 -5.42 9.64
CA PRO A 42 16.92 -4.70 8.44
C PRO A 42 18.02 -5.44 7.66
N TYR A 43 17.99 -5.33 6.35
CA TYR A 43 19.11 -5.75 5.51
C TYR A 43 20.26 -4.73 5.65
N PRO A 44 21.54 -5.16 5.67
CA PRO A 44 22.01 -6.54 5.48
C PRO A 44 22.14 -7.35 6.77
N GLU A 45 21.75 -6.82 7.94
CA GLU A 45 21.84 -7.55 9.21
C GLU A 45 20.92 -8.79 9.23
N GLY A 46 19.79 -8.70 8.53
CA GLY A 46 18.87 -9.80 8.26
C GLY A 46 18.86 -10.22 6.79
N ALA A 47 18.60 -11.49 6.56
CA ALA A 47 18.49 -12.06 5.22
C ALA A 47 17.19 -11.62 4.51
N SER A 48 17.23 -11.56 3.19
CA SER A 48 16.05 -11.46 2.36
C SER A 48 15.46 -12.85 2.15
N ASP A 49 14.68 -13.30 3.12
CA ASP A 49 13.96 -14.57 3.09
C ASP A 49 12.51 -14.40 3.56
N THR A 50 11.72 -15.46 3.43
CA THR A 50 10.30 -15.44 3.82
C THR A 50 10.06 -15.30 5.33
N ALA A 51 11.02 -15.65 6.18
CA ALA A 51 10.87 -15.57 7.63
C ALA A 51 11.15 -14.14 8.13
N ASN A 52 12.14 -13.47 7.54
CA ASN A 52 12.49 -12.10 7.85
C ASN A 52 11.60 -11.09 7.11
N CYS A 53 11.03 -11.42 5.94
CA CYS A 53 10.21 -10.50 5.17
C CYS A 53 8.69 -10.68 5.39
N GLY A 54 7.94 -9.58 5.51
CA GLY A 54 6.48 -9.58 5.58
C GLY A 54 5.82 -8.36 4.94
N GLY A 55 4.52 -8.45 4.66
CA GLY A 55 3.77 -7.40 3.97
C GLY A 55 3.33 -6.27 4.90
N LEU A 56 3.72 -5.03 4.59
CA LEU A 56 3.23 -3.81 5.25
C LEU A 56 2.64 -2.82 4.23
N CYS A 57 1.67 -2.02 4.69
CA CYS A 57 1.30 -0.80 3.95
C CYS A 57 2.36 0.30 4.20
N SER A 58 2.53 1.22 3.25
CA SER A 58 3.56 2.26 3.32
C SER A 58 3.55 3.04 4.63
N ARG A 59 2.37 3.45 5.13
CA ARG A 59 2.29 4.15 6.43
C ARG A 59 2.85 3.32 7.59
N CYS A 60 2.58 2.02 7.63
CA CYS A 60 3.03 1.16 8.73
C CYS A 60 4.51 0.79 8.59
N HIS A 61 5.00 0.64 7.35
CA HIS A 61 6.43 0.53 7.09
C HIS A 61 7.17 1.75 7.63
N GLN A 62 6.72 2.97 7.29
CA GLN A 62 7.34 4.20 7.78
C GLN A 62 7.34 4.33 9.32
N VAL A 63 6.29 3.85 10.00
CA VAL A 63 6.26 3.79 11.48
C VAL A 63 7.38 2.91 12.04
N LYS A 64 7.66 1.77 11.40
CA LYS A 64 8.76 0.88 11.79
C LYS A 64 10.12 1.49 11.43
N THR A 65 10.28 2.05 10.23
CA THR A 65 11.50 2.76 9.81
C THR A 65 11.86 3.91 10.75
N ALA A 66 10.86 4.63 11.27
CA ALA A 66 11.04 5.69 12.27
C ALA A 66 11.34 5.17 13.70
N GLY A 67 11.50 3.86 13.90
CA GLY A 67 11.80 3.24 15.19
C GLY A 67 10.64 3.28 16.20
N HIS A 68 9.41 3.52 15.75
CA HIS A 68 8.23 3.53 16.64
C HIS A 68 7.68 2.12 16.90
N ALA A 69 8.14 1.14 16.13
CA ALA A 69 7.86 -0.26 16.35
C ALA A 69 8.96 -1.15 15.72
N THR A 70 9.04 -2.38 16.20
CA THR A 70 9.84 -3.47 15.61
C THR A 70 8.94 -4.69 15.41
N ILE A 71 9.43 -5.64 14.61
CA ILE A 71 8.82 -6.96 14.49
C ILE A 71 9.83 -7.97 15.05
N GLU A 72 9.40 -8.73 16.04
CA GLU A 72 10.15 -9.85 16.62
C GLU A 72 9.48 -11.18 16.23
N ASP A 73 10.19 -12.29 16.44
CA ASP A 73 9.67 -13.65 16.22
C ASP A 73 9.04 -13.85 14.83
N SER A 74 9.51 -13.12 13.81
CA SER A 74 8.95 -13.20 12.47
C SER A 74 9.23 -14.57 11.87
N ALA A 75 8.18 -15.21 11.36
CA ALA A 75 8.22 -16.56 10.82
C ALA A 75 7.80 -16.61 9.35
N ALA A 76 8.19 -17.70 8.68
CA ALA A 76 7.95 -17.92 7.26
C ALA A 76 6.47 -17.93 6.84
N ASP A 77 5.58 -18.23 7.79
CA ASP A 77 4.12 -18.24 7.59
C ASP A 77 3.49 -16.84 7.69
N GLY A 78 4.27 -15.79 7.93
CA GLY A 78 3.79 -14.42 8.11
C GLY A 78 3.37 -14.08 9.55
N SER A 79 3.49 -15.02 10.49
CA SER A 79 3.30 -14.76 11.92
C SER A 79 4.51 -14.06 12.56
N GLY A 80 4.29 -13.41 13.70
CA GLY A 80 5.33 -12.73 14.47
C GLY A 80 4.78 -11.90 15.62
N THR A 81 5.59 -11.02 16.17
CA THR A 81 5.23 -10.15 17.28
C THR A 81 5.51 -8.70 16.90
N TRP A 82 4.48 -7.85 16.85
CA TRP A 82 4.65 -6.41 16.75
C TRP A 82 4.98 -5.84 18.12
N VAL A 83 6.14 -5.19 18.24
CA VAL A 83 6.57 -4.55 19.49
C VAL A 83 6.58 -3.04 19.29
N THR A 84 5.78 -2.31 20.06
CA THR A 84 5.79 -0.83 19.99
C THR A 84 7.01 -0.28 20.72
N ARG A 85 7.37 0.99 20.47
CA ARG A 85 8.45 1.68 21.23
C ARG A 85 8.23 1.72 22.75
N TRP A 86 7.00 1.53 23.20
CA TRP A 86 6.63 1.41 24.61
C TRP A 86 6.62 -0.04 25.11
N ARG A 87 7.21 -0.96 24.35
CA ARG A 87 7.35 -2.39 24.65
C ARG A 87 6.02 -3.15 24.76
N GLN A 88 4.92 -2.62 24.22
CA GLN A 88 3.70 -3.40 24.08
C GLN A 88 3.93 -4.46 23.01
N ARG A 89 3.65 -5.73 23.34
CA ARG A 89 3.80 -6.87 22.45
C ARG A 89 2.44 -7.32 21.97
N ILE A 90 2.24 -7.35 20.66
CA ILE A 90 0.97 -7.72 20.05
C ILE A 90 1.24 -8.79 19.00
N ARG A 91 0.61 -9.97 19.15
CA ARG A 91 0.77 -11.08 18.21
C ARG A 91 0.23 -10.71 16.83
N ILE A 92 1.05 -10.96 15.82
CA ILE A 92 0.66 -11.03 14.42
C ILE A 92 0.34 -12.51 14.13
N PRO A 93 -0.93 -12.88 13.92
CA PRO A 93 -1.26 -14.25 13.54
C PRO A 93 -0.77 -14.53 12.11
N ALA A 94 -0.47 -15.79 11.80
CA ALA A 94 -0.34 -16.21 10.41
C ALA A 94 -1.65 -15.88 9.66
N PRO A 95 -1.60 -15.39 8.41
CA PRO A 95 -2.79 -15.19 7.61
C PRO A 95 -3.59 -16.49 7.56
N SER A 96 -4.88 -16.42 7.87
CA SER A 96 -5.75 -17.58 7.69
C SER A 96 -5.81 -17.90 6.20
N VAL A 97 -5.46 -19.13 5.82
CA VAL A 97 -5.85 -19.67 4.52
C VAL A 97 -7.37 -19.88 4.60
N LEU A 98 -8.13 -18.79 4.45
CA LEU A 98 -9.53 -18.90 4.10
C LEU A 98 -9.55 -19.61 2.76
N GLU A 99 -10.38 -20.65 2.69
CA GLU A 99 -10.73 -21.33 1.44
C GLU A 99 -10.93 -20.29 0.34
N PRO A 100 -10.43 -20.54 -0.89
CA PRO A 100 -10.54 -19.56 -1.96
C PRO A 100 -12.00 -19.09 -2.04
N PRO A 101 -12.25 -17.78 -2.22
CA PRO A 101 -13.61 -17.30 -2.38
C PRO A 101 -14.26 -18.13 -3.49
N PRO A 102 -15.54 -18.53 -3.33
CA PRO A 102 -16.21 -19.31 -4.35
C PRO A 102 -16.03 -18.61 -5.71
N PRO A 103 -15.90 -19.37 -6.81
CA PRO A 103 -15.64 -18.79 -8.12
C PRO A 103 -16.62 -17.64 -8.37
N ARG A 104 -16.11 -16.49 -8.80
CA ARG A 104 -16.96 -15.34 -9.15
C ARG A 104 -17.92 -15.84 -10.22
N THR A 105 -19.20 -15.98 -9.88
CA THR A 105 -20.23 -16.17 -10.90
C THR A 105 -20.17 -14.94 -11.80
N PRO A 106 -20.11 -15.11 -13.14
CA PRO A 106 -20.19 -13.97 -14.02
C PRO A 106 -21.49 -13.24 -13.67
N SER A 107 -21.37 -11.95 -13.35
CA SER A 107 -22.54 -11.09 -13.22
C SER A 107 -23.25 -11.14 -14.57
N VAL A 108 -24.41 -11.79 -14.62
CA VAL A 108 -25.28 -11.69 -15.78
C VAL A 108 -25.56 -10.21 -15.95
N ALA A 109 -25.14 -9.65 -17.08
CA ALA A 109 -25.33 -8.24 -17.36
C ALA A 109 -26.80 -7.90 -17.12
N ARG A 110 -27.06 -6.94 -16.22
CA ARG A 110 -28.41 -6.37 -16.12
C ARG A 110 -28.76 -5.83 -17.51
N PRO A 111 -29.96 -6.13 -18.05
CA PRO A 111 -30.37 -5.53 -19.31
C PRO A 111 -30.29 -4.01 -19.18
N ALA A 112 -29.75 -3.37 -20.21
CA ALA A 112 -29.62 -1.92 -20.25
C ALA A 112 -30.98 -1.28 -19.97
N SER A 113 -31.02 -0.33 -19.03
CA SER A 113 -32.19 0.53 -18.89
C SER A 113 -32.45 1.22 -20.24
N PRO A 114 -33.71 1.32 -20.71
CA PRO A 114 -34.00 2.05 -21.93
C PRO A 114 -33.50 3.49 -21.76
N GLY A 115 -32.63 3.92 -22.67
CA GLY A 115 -31.97 5.20 -22.62
C GLY A 115 -32.99 6.34 -22.66
N VAL A 116 -32.84 7.30 -21.75
CA VAL A 116 -33.53 8.59 -21.85
C VAL A 116 -32.94 9.33 -23.04
N ALA A 117 -33.79 9.74 -23.99
CA ALA A 117 -33.39 10.53 -25.14
C ALA A 117 -32.74 11.86 -24.69
N PRO A 118 -31.67 12.33 -25.35
CA PRO A 118 -31.06 13.59 -24.99
C PRO A 118 -32.02 14.76 -25.23
N ALA A 119 -32.05 15.71 -24.29
CA ALA A 119 -32.74 16.97 -24.45
C ALA A 119 -32.13 17.75 -25.63
N ARG A 120 -32.98 18.40 -26.42
CA ARG A 120 -32.57 19.28 -27.53
C ARG A 120 -31.71 20.44 -26.99
N PRO A 121 -30.70 20.91 -27.74
CA PRO A 121 -29.94 22.08 -27.32
C PRO A 121 -30.81 23.34 -27.45
N ASP A 122 -30.84 24.13 -26.37
CA ASP A 122 -31.39 25.48 -26.38
C ASP A 122 -30.56 26.38 -27.29
N ALA A 123 -31.25 27.29 -27.99
CA ALA A 123 -30.67 28.24 -28.93
C ALA A 123 -29.69 29.20 -28.23
N ALA A 124 -28.59 29.51 -28.93
CA ALA A 124 -27.53 30.41 -28.49
C ALA A 124 -28.05 31.82 -28.14
N GLY A 125 -27.82 32.25 -26.90
CA GLY A 125 -27.89 33.65 -26.49
C GLY A 125 -26.56 34.38 -26.72
N PRO A 126 -26.56 35.71 -26.92
CA PRO A 126 -25.38 36.47 -27.32
C PRO A 126 -24.31 36.56 -26.21
N SER A 127 -23.05 36.57 -26.66
CA SER A 127 -21.82 36.57 -25.88
C SER A 127 -21.58 37.91 -25.15
N ASP A 128 -21.23 37.83 -23.87
CA ASP A 128 -20.76 38.97 -23.05
C ASP A 128 -19.26 39.23 -23.32
N PRO A 129 -18.77 40.49 -23.37
CA PRO A 129 -17.36 40.78 -23.58
C PRO A 129 -16.56 40.62 -22.29
N GLY A 130 -15.45 39.88 -22.39
CA GLY A 130 -14.59 39.54 -21.25
C GLY A 130 -13.73 40.71 -20.72
N PRO A 131 -13.30 40.67 -19.46
CA PRO A 131 -12.33 41.63 -18.95
C PRO A 131 -10.88 41.08 -19.02
N GLY A 132 -10.03 41.84 -19.69
CA GLY A 132 -8.75 42.33 -19.16
C GLY A 132 -7.69 41.30 -18.72
N GLU A 133 -6.68 41.16 -19.57
CA GLU A 133 -5.39 40.52 -19.30
C GLU A 133 -4.67 41.15 -18.10
N VAL A 134 -4.32 40.34 -17.10
CA VAL A 134 -3.41 40.73 -16.00
C VAL A 134 -2.13 39.91 -16.11
N THR A 135 -1.09 40.52 -16.65
CA THR A 135 0.28 40.02 -16.56
C THR A 135 0.80 40.28 -15.15
N ARG A 136 1.35 39.25 -14.49
CA ARG A 136 2.25 39.41 -13.35
C ARG A 136 3.39 38.41 -13.46
N ASP A 137 4.48 38.90 -14.03
CA ASP A 137 5.83 38.43 -13.76
C ASP A 137 6.11 38.43 -12.26
N GLY A 138 6.82 37.42 -11.77
CA GLY A 138 7.28 37.35 -10.39
C GLY A 138 7.82 35.98 -9.99
N ASP A 139 9.08 35.73 -10.32
CA ASP A 139 9.90 34.60 -9.86
C ASP A 139 9.98 34.57 -8.31
N PRO A 140 9.84 33.40 -7.63
CA PRO A 140 9.91 33.33 -6.17
C PRO A 140 11.35 33.43 -5.63
N PRO A 141 11.60 34.16 -4.52
CA PRO A 141 12.92 34.17 -3.90
C PRO A 141 13.25 32.84 -3.19
N GLU A 142 14.44 32.31 -3.47
CA GLU A 142 15.05 31.18 -2.78
C GLU A 142 15.23 31.42 -1.27
N ARG A 143 14.96 30.41 -0.44
CA ARG A 143 15.24 30.43 1.01
C ARG A 143 16.56 29.70 1.29
N PRO A 144 17.49 30.29 2.08
CA PRO A 144 18.76 29.65 2.45
C PRO A 144 18.59 28.58 3.55
N PRO A 145 19.59 27.68 3.70
CA PRO A 145 19.49 26.49 4.55
C PRO A 145 19.77 26.77 6.03
N PHE A 146 18.93 26.21 6.91
CA PHE A 146 19.26 25.73 8.25
C PHE A 146 18.36 24.54 8.59
#